data_AF-A0A7V6H062-F1
#
_entry.id   AF-A0A7V6H062-F1
#
_cell.length_a   1.000
_cell.length_b   1.000
_cell.length_c   1.000
_cell.angle_alpha   90.00
_cell.angle_beta   90.00
_cell.angle_gamma   90.00
#
_symmetry.space_group_name_H-M   'P 1'
#
loop_
_entity.id
_entity.type
_entity.pdbx_description
1 polymer ?
#
loop_
_entity_poly.entity_id
_entity_poly.type
_entity_poly.pdbx_seq_one_letter_code
_entity_poly.pdbx_strand_id
1 'polypeptide(L)'
;MENSTPNTYTPQNFSKGANSVLSITCLTLLLCILPFSMLAQSRMQTAQDFLQSSSSLKSASDVYLKYESTGEVTTRVAVFESENNGFVFIAGDDEQHKVVGYVDNGKFNYYQAPEALVAILSWYEEIPISQSHALLKSGSSYTPIAPMLDQRGIALNQFLHPETGNCATGCAATAFLQIMAYHQYPAKGKGSHCYNHPVIGQLCTDMENSYY
;
A
#
# COMPACT_ATOMS: atom_id res chain seq x y z
N MET A 1 -80.63 10.87 63.86
CA MET A 1 -79.30 11.49 64.02
C MET A 1 -78.30 10.48 63.51
N GLU A 2 -77.55 10.85 62.47
CA GLU A 2 -76.26 10.28 62.02
C GLU A 2 -76.22 8.77 61.68
N ASN A 3 -75.42 8.23 60.76
CA ASN A 3 -74.38 8.68 59.83
C ASN A 3 -74.21 7.49 58.85
N SER A 4 -74.25 7.66 57.51
CA SER A 4 -73.06 7.80 56.63
C SER A 4 -72.06 6.63 56.77
N THR A 5 -71.94 5.65 55.86
CA THR A 5 -71.32 5.57 54.50
C THR A 5 -70.42 4.29 54.47
N PRO A 6 -69.73 3.89 53.39
CA PRO A 6 -70.25 3.31 52.14
C PRO A 6 -69.65 1.90 51.82
N ASN A 7 -70.33 1.11 50.99
CA ASN A 7 -69.81 -0.15 50.45
C ASN A 7 -68.73 0.11 49.38
N THR A 8 -67.51 -0.38 49.62
CA THR A 8 -66.40 -0.37 48.64
C THR A 8 -66.49 -1.58 47.70
N TYR A 9 -66.63 -1.31 46.41
CA TYR A 9 -66.50 -2.29 45.33
C TYR A 9 -65.05 -2.27 44.82
N THR A 10 -64.37 -3.41 44.85
CA THR A 10 -63.03 -3.59 44.27
C THR A 10 -63.12 -3.99 42.79
N PRO A 11 -62.56 -3.22 41.84
CA PRO A 11 -62.34 -3.71 40.48
C PRO A 11 -61.06 -4.55 40.42
N GLN A 12 -61.18 -5.72 39.77
CA GLN A 12 -60.06 -6.58 39.39
C GLN A 12 -59.23 -5.87 38.29
N ASN A 13 -57.93 -5.69 38.55
CA ASN A 13 -56.97 -5.13 37.61
C ASN A 13 -56.66 -6.12 36.49
N PHE A 14 -57.15 -5.86 35.27
CA PHE A 14 -56.57 -6.43 34.05
C PHE A 14 -55.37 -5.58 33.64
N SER A 15 -54.17 -6.00 34.03
CA SER A 15 -52.92 -5.38 33.57
C SER A 15 -52.66 -5.75 32.10
N LYS A 16 -52.59 -4.71 31.26
CA LYS A 16 -52.14 -4.75 29.87
C LYS A 16 -50.67 -5.20 29.80
N GLY A 17 -50.45 -6.47 29.46
CA GLY A 17 -49.12 -7.04 29.17
C GLY A 17 -48.80 -7.20 27.68
N ALA A 18 -49.45 -6.45 26.77
CA ALA A 18 -49.34 -6.70 25.33
C ALA A 18 -48.42 -5.73 24.54
N ASN A 19 -47.84 -4.72 25.20
CA ASN A 19 -47.16 -3.61 24.48
C ASN A 19 -45.63 -3.62 24.56
N SER A 20 -44.99 -4.50 25.35
CA SER A 20 -43.52 -4.56 25.41
C SER A 20 -42.90 -5.53 24.40
N VAL A 21 -43.65 -6.55 23.95
CA VAL A 21 -43.11 -7.57 23.03
C VAL A 21 -43.09 -7.07 21.58
N LEU A 22 -44.08 -6.26 21.17
CA LEU A 22 -44.12 -5.68 19.81
C LEU A 22 -43.03 -4.63 19.54
N SER A 23 -42.57 -3.94 20.59
CA SER A 23 -41.52 -2.91 20.45
C SER A 23 -40.11 -3.52 20.32
N ILE A 24 -39.89 -4.72 20.88
CA ILE A 24 -38.59 -5.39 20.87
C ILE A 24 -38.41 -6.17 19.55
N THR A 25 -39.48 -6.80 19.02
CA THR A 25 -39.42 -7.50 17.74
C THR A 25 -39.20 -6.56 16.55
N CYS A 26 -39.74 -5.33 16.61
CA CYS A 26 -39.53 -4.31 15.59
C CYS A 26 -38.09 -3.75 15.59
N LEU A 27 -37.46 -3.65 16.77
CA LEU A 27 -36.09 -3.14 16.91
C LEU A 27 -35.03 -4.19 16.49
N THR A 28 -35.31 -5.48 16.69
CA THR A 28 -34.43 -6.57 16.22
C THR A 28 -34.57 -6.83 14.72
N LEU A 29 -35.74 -6.59 14.13
CA LEU A 29 -35.95 -6.75 12.68
C LEU A 29 -35.31 -5.60 11.88
N LEU A 30 -35.19 -4.41 12.48
CA LEU A 30 -34.54 -3.25 11.87
C LEU A 30 -33.00 -3.37 11.83
N LEU A 31 -32.39 -4.17 12.72
CA LEU A 31 -30.94 -4.39 12.74
C LEU A 31 -30.44 -5.39 11.67
N CYS A 32 -31.32 -6.21 11.09
CA CYS A 32 -30.95 -7.25 10.11
C CYS A 32 -30.98 -6.78 8.64
N ILE A 33 -31.29 -5.52 8.36
CA ILE A 33 -31.38 -4.97 7.00
C ILE A 33 -30.23 -4.02 6.67
N LEU A 34 -29.21 -3.89 7.51
CA LEU A 34 -27.99 -3.21 7.10
C LEU A 34 -27.28 -4.13 6.10
N PRO A 35 -27.16 -3.74 4.82
CA PRO A 35 -26.40 -4.54 3.88
C PRO A 35 -24.95 -4.61 4.39
N PHE A 36 -24.34 -5.78 4.25
CA PHE A 36 -22.97 -6.08 4.67
C PHE A 36 -21.90 -5.14 4.04
N SER A 37 -22.31 -4.22 3.16
CA SER A 37 -21.51 -3.19 2.50
C SER A 37 -21.08 -2.02 3.40
N MET A 38 -21.54 -1.95 4.66
CA MET A 38 -21.13 -0.89 5.60
C MET A 38 -19.67 -1.01 6.14
N LEU A 39 -18.92 -2.06 5.78
CA LEU A 39 -17.54 -2.28 6.27
C LEU A 39 -16.44 -2.01 5.23
N ALA A 40 -16.77 -1.80 3.96
CA ALA A 40 -15.76 -1.49 2.95
C ALA A 40 -15.38 0.00 3.05
N GLN A 41 -14.15 0.24 3.52
CA GLN A 41 -13.57 1.57 3.59
C GLN A 41 -13.06 1.95 2.20
N SER A 42 -13.36 3.15 1.68
CA SER A 42 -12.85 3.55 0.37
C SER A 42 -11.31 3.49 0.32
N ARG A 43 -10.74 3.38 -0.88
CA ARG A 43 -9.29 3.40 -1.06
C ARG A 43 -8.68 4.69 -0.52
N MET A 44 -9.35 5.82 -0.72
CA MET A 44 -8.92 7.11 -0.18
C MET A 44 -8.88 7.10 1.35
N GLN A 45 -9.94 6.62 2.01
CA GLN A 45 -9.96 6.55 3.46
C GLN A 45 -8.92 5.56 3.97
N THR A 46 -8.66 4.46 3.26
CA THR A 46 -7.60 3.51 3.59
C THR A 46 -6.22 4.12 3.47
N ALA A 47 -5.99 4.93 2.43
CA ALA A 47 -4.75 5.67 2.27
C ALA A 47 -4.52 6.64 3.43
N GLN A 48 -5.56 7.38 3.80
CA GLN A 48 -5.50 8.32 4.91
C GLN A 48 -5.16 7.60 6.23
N ASP A 49 -5.86 6.53 6.56
CA ASP A 49 -5.61 5.76 7.78
C ASP A 49 -4.22 5.13 7.80
N PHE A 50 -3.77 4.58 6.66
CA PHE A 50 -2.44 3.98 6.54
C PHE A 50 -1.33 5.02 6.82
N LEU A 51 -1.39 6.18 6.15
CA LEU A 51 -0.40 7.24 6.28
C LEU A 51 -0.44 7.89 7.68
N GLN A 52 -1.60 7.96 8.33
CA GLN A 52 -1.71 8.44 9.71
C GLN A 52 -1.15 7.45 10.75
N SER A 53 -1.28 6.14 10.48
CA SER A 53 -0.82 5.09 11.40
C SER A 53 0.68 4.80 11.30
N SER A 54 1.33 5.06 10.16
CA SER A 54 2.76 4.80 9.98
C SER A 54 3.63 5.86 10.68
N SER A 55 4.66 5.41 11.40
CA SER A 55 5.44 6.24 12.34
C SER A 55 6.14 7.45 11.72
N SER A 56 6.44 7.41 10.43
CA SER A 56 7.14 8.46 9.69
C SER A 56 6.19 9.52 9.10
N LEU A 57 4.88 9.24 9.05
CA LEU A 57 3.89 10.03 8.28
C LEU A 57 2.72 10.55 9.14
N LYS A 58 2.83 10.45 10.46
CA LYS A 58 1.81 10.83 11.47
C LYS A 58 1.24 12.25 11.39
N SER A 59 1.76 13.10 10.50
CA SER A 59 1.27 14.46 10.25
C SER A 59 0.47 14.61 8.94
N ALA A 60 0.16 13.52 8.22
CA ALA A 60 -0.67 13.57 7.02
C ALA A 60 -2.12 14.01 7.33
N SER A 61 -2.38 15.31 7.27
CA SER A 61 -3.70 15.87 7.01
C SER A 61 -3.89 15.87 5.50
N ASP A 62 -4.99 15.29 5.05
CA ASP A 62 -5.42 15.13 3.66
C ASP A 62 -4.49 14.32 2.72
N VAL A 63 -5.15 13.54 1.86
CA VAL A 63 -4.53 12.74 0.81
C VAL A 63 -5.21 13.05 -0.53
N TYR A 64 -4.45 12.99 -1.62
CA TYR A 64 -4.94 13.32 -2.96
C TYR A 64 -4.58 12.22 -3.95
N LEU A 65 -5.51 11.87 -4.84
CA LEU A 65 -5.27 10.92 -5.92
C LEU A 65 -4.25 11.53 -6.91
N LYS A 66 -3.13 10.85 -7.12
CA LYS A 66 -2.07 11.24 -8.07
C LYS A 66 -2.00 10.36 -9.30
N TYR A 67 -2.48 9.14 -9.19
CA TYR A 67 -2.52 8.19 -10.28
C TYR A 67 -3.62 7.18 -10.06
N GLU A 68 -4.21 6.76 -11.16
CA GLU A 68 -5.10 5.62 -11.24
C GLU A 68 -4.85 4.87 -12.54
N SER A 69 -4.86 3.54 -12.48
CA SER A 69 -4.79 2.67 -13.65
C SER A 69 -5.78 3.09 -14.72
N THR A 70 -5.30 3.13 -15.96
CA THR A 70 -6.10 3.46 -17.13
C THR A 70 -6.45 2.22 -17.93
N GLY A 71 -7.60 2.22 -18.61
CA GLY A 71 -8.04 1.09 -19.45
C GLY A 71 -8.72 -0.03 -18.67
N GLU A 72 -8.87 -1.18 -19.32
CA GLU A 72 -9.39 -2.39 -18.70
C GLU A 72 -8.22 -3.23 -18.17
N VAL A 73 -8.15 -3.34 -16.85
CA VAL A 73 -7.13 -4.10 -16.10
C VAL A 73 -7.82 -5.04 -15.11
N THR A 74 -7.14 -6.11 -14.72
CA THR A 74 -7.69 -7.11 -13.78
C THR A 74 -7.90 -6.51 -12.39
N THR A 75 -6.93 -5.74 -11.89
CA THR A 75 -6.99 -5.07 -10.59
C THR A 75 -6.52 -3.64 -10.74
N ARG A 76 -7.35 -2.64 -10.44
CA ARG A 76 -6.94 -1.24 -10.54
C ARG A 76 -5.92 -0.89 -9.46
N VAL A 77 -4.93 -0.07 -9.79
CA VAL A 77 -3.99 0.52 -8.84
C VAL A 77 -4.25 2.02 -8.74
N ALA A 78 -4.30 2.54 -7.52
CA ALA A 78 -4.35 3.96 -7.25
C ALA A 78 -3.16 4.38 -6.36
N VAL A 79 -2.66 5.60 -6.60
CA VAL A 79 -1.65 6.23 -5.74
C VAL A 79 -2.25 7.45 -5.09
N PHE A 80 -2.25 7.44 -3.76
CA PHE A 80 -2.67 8.58 -2.94
C PHE A 80 -1.44 9.20 -2.29
N GLU A 81 -1.25 10.49 -2.50
CA GLU A 81 -0.15 11.27 -1.93
C GLU A 81 -0.67 12.12 -0.78
N SER A 82 0.07 12.17 0.34
CA SER A 82 -0.24 13.09 1.43
C SER A 82 0.15 14.52 1.06
N GLU A 83 -0.61 15.50 1.57
CA GLU A 83 -0.28 16.93 1.49
C GLU A 83 1.18 17.19 1.89
N ASN A 84 1.59 16.68 3.05
CA ASN A 84 2.88 16.98 3.63
C ASN A 84 4.00 16.19 2.94
N ASN A 85 3.91 14.86 2.93
CA ASN A 85 4.96 14.04 2.33
C ASN A 85 4.55 12.58 2.14
N GLY A 86 5.15 11.93 1.16
CA GLY A 86 4.97 10.50 0.93
C GLY A 86 3.65 10.15 0.24
N PHE A 87 3.56 8.90 -0.16
CA PHE A 87 2.44 8.36 -0.92
C PHE A 87 2.28 6.86 -0.70
N VAL A 88 1.07 6.37 -0.94
CA VAL A 88 0.69 4.96 -0.77
C VAL A 88 0.07 4.42 -2.05
N PHE A 89 0.43 3.19 -2.38
CA PHE A 89 -0.11 2.44 -3.50
C PHE A 89 -1.19 1.48 -2.99
N ILE A 90 -2.37 1.54 -3.60
CA ILE A 90 -3.51 0.71 -3.25
C ILE A 90 -3.99 -0.03 -4.49
N ALA A 91 -3.94 -1.36 -4.45
CA ALA A 91 -4.49 -2.24 -5.48
C ALA A 91 -5.93 -2.64 -5.12
N GLY A 92 -6.84 -2.64 -6.08
CA GLY A 92 -8.27 -2.92 -5.91
C GLY A 92 -9.16 -1.71 -6.19
N ASP A 93 -10.41 -1.82 -5.76
CA ASP A 93 -11.44 -0.77 -5.81
C ASP A 93 -11.92 -0.40 -4.39
N ASP A 94 -13.01 0.36 -4.25
CA ASP A 94 -13.53 0.76 -2.94
C ASP A 94 -14.25 -0.38 -2.18
N GLU A 95 -14.58 -1.49 -2.85
CA GLU A 95 -15.20 -2.67 -2.22
C GLU A 95 -14.13 -3.65 -1.72
N GLN A 96 -13.08 -3.87 -2.51
CA GLN A 96 -12.00 -4.81 -2.19
C GLN A 96 -10.63 -4.30 -2.67
N HIS A 97 -9.77 -3.95 -1.70
CA HIS A 97 -8.42 -3.44 -1.96
C HIS A 97 -7.39 -3.81 -0.88
N LYS A 98 -6.13 -3.59 -1.21
CA LYS A 98 -4.96 -3.79 -0.33
C LYS A 98 -3.94 -2.68 -0.54
N VAL A 99 -3.30 -2.25 0.54
CA VAL A 99 -2.08 -1.45 0.47
C VAL A 99 -0.94 -2.36 0.00
N VAL A 100 -0.33 -2.01 -1.13
CA VAL A 100 0.70 -2.80 -1.84
C VAL A 100 2.07 -2.14 -1.90
N GLY A 101 2.17 -0.88 -1.52
CA GLY A 101 3.44 -0.13 -1.44
C GLY A 101 3.25 1.20 -0.72
N TYR A 102 4.32 1.77 -0.20
CA TYR A 102 4.33 3.17 0.26
C TYR A 102 5.73 3.76 0.17
N VAL A 103 5.80 5.08 0.21
CA VAL A 103 7.02 5.88 0.32
C VAL A 103 6.82 6.92 1.43
N ASP A 104 7.73 6.94 2.41
CA ASP A 104 7.65 7.83 3.58
C ASP A 104 8.03 9.29 3.28
N ASN A 105 8.78 9.53 2.20
CA ASN A 105 9.27 10.85 1.86
C ASN A 105 9.41 10.99 0.33
N GLY A 106 8.83 12.04 -0.21
CA GLY A 106 8.83 12.35 -1.63
C GLY A 106 7.42 12.62 -2.14
N LYS A 107 7.37 12.92 -3.44
CA LYS A 107 6.15 13.17 -4.20
C LYS A 107 6.08 12.20 -5.35
N PHE A 108 4.87 11.79 -5.72
CA PHE A 108 4.67 10.82 -6.78
C PHE A 108 4.50 11.53 -8.13
N ASN A 109 5.25 11.08 -9.14
CA ASN A 109 5.06 11.48 -10.53
C ASN A 109 5.17 10.26 -11.43
N TYR A 110 4.03 9.83 -12.00
CA TYR A 110 3.98 8.67 -12.89
C TYR A 110 4.89 8.82 -14.12
N TYR A 111 4.94 10.01 -14.74
CA TYR A 111 5.72 10.24 -15.95
C TYR A 111 7.24 10.30 -15.72
N GLN A 112 7.67 10.40 -14.46
CA GLN A 112 9.07 10.36 -14.05
C GLN A 112 9.39 9.08 -13.27
N ALA A 113 8.43 8.16 -13.13
CA ALA A 113 8.63 6.91 -12.42
C ALA A 113 9.68 6.04 -13.14
N PRO A 114 10.62 5.41 -12.41
CA PRO A 114 11.53 4.44 -13.00
C PRO A 114 10.77 3.28 -13.66
N GLU A 115 11.29 2.76 -14.78
CA GLU A 115 10.70 1.63 -15.50
C GLU A 115 10.38 0.44 -14.58
N ALA A 116 11.27 0.13 -13.63
CA ALA A 116 11.05 -0.95 -12.66
C ALA A 116 9.81 -0.73 -11.78
N LEU A 117 9.54 0.51 -11.37
CA LEU A 117 8.33 0.84 -10.61
C LEU A 117 7.09 0.69 -11.50
N VAL A 118 7.15 1.17 -12.75
CA VAL A 118 6.06 1.00 -13.72
C VAL A 118 5.75 -0.49 -13.93
N ALA A 119 6.77 -1.33 -14.11
CA ALA A 119 6.61 -2.77 -14.25
C ALA A 119 5.95 -3.43 -13.02
N ILE A 120 6.28 -2.95 -11.81
CA ILE A 120 5.60 -3.41 -10.58
C ILE A 120 4.12 -3.02 -10.57
N LEU A 121 3.79 -1.79 -10.99
CA LEU A 121 2.39 -1.35 -11.09
C LEU A 121 1.61 -2.22 -12.10
N SER A 122 2.19 -2.45 -13.28
CA SER A 122 1.59 -3.32 -14.30
C SER A 122 1.41 -4.76 -13.81
N TRP A 123 2.36 -5.30 -13.04
CA TRP A 123 2.19 -6.63 -12.45
C TRP A 123 0.97 -6.72 -11.52
N TYR A 124 0.75 -5.69 -10.69
CA TYR A 124 -0.48 -5.63 -9.86
C TYR A 124 -1.74 -5.47 -10.72
N GLU A 125 -1.66 -4.76 -11.83
CA GLU A 125 -2.77 -4.59 -12.78
C GLU A 125 -3.20 -5.90 -13.46
N GLU A 126 -2.26 -6.81 -13.68
CA GLU A 126 -2.49 -8.08 -14.38
C GLU A 126 -3.03 -9.20 -13.47
N ILE A 127 -2.71 -9.19 -12.18
CA ILE A 127 -3.10 -10.25 -11.25
C ILE A 127 -4.44 -9.94 -10.55
N PRO A 128 -5.24 -10.97 -10.19
CA PRO A 128 -6.41 -10.78 -9.34
C PRO A 128 -6.04 -10.27 -7.94
N ILE A 129 -6.85 -9.38 -7.35
CA ILE A 129 -6.64 -8.85 -5.99
C ILE A 129 -6.51 -9.95 -4.94
N SER A 130 -7.14 -11.13 -5.14
CA SER A 130 -7.01 -12.28 -4.25
C SER A 130 -5.59 -12.87 -4.22
N GLN A 131 -4.84 -12.74 -5.32
CA GLN A 131 -3.45 -13.20 -5.45
C GLN A 131 -2.42 -12.14 -5.01
N SER A 132 -2.84 -10.88 -4.88
CA SER A 132 -1.95 -9.83 -4.35
C SER A 132 -1.69 -10.03 -2.84
N HIS A 133 -0.46 -9.77 -2.41
CA HIS A 133 -0.09 -9.81 -1.00
C HIS A 133 -0.18 -8.39 -0.41
N ALA A 134 -0.83 -8.26 0.75
CA ALA A 134 -0.79 -7.01 1.52
C ALA A 134 0.62 -6.82 2.11
N LEU A 135 1.08 -5.57 2.21
CA LEU A 135 2.42 -5.24 2.72
C LEU A 135 2.72 -5.80 4.12
N LEU A 136 1.70 -5.96 4.96
CA LEU A 136 1.86 -6.41 6.33
C LEU A 136 0.81 -7.45 6.66
N LYS A 137 1.25 -8.58 7.23
CA LYS A 137 0.34 -9.49 7.92
C LYS A 137 -0.06 -8.81 9.22
N SER A 138 -1.36 -8.61 9.45
CA SER A 138 -1.85 -8.03 10.71
C SER A 138 -1.23 -8.77 11.91
N GLY A 139 -0.55 -8.04 12.79
CA GLY A 139 0.14 -8.57 13.98
C GLY A 139 1.65 -8.81 13.86
N SER A 140 2.28 -8.64 12.68
CA SER A 140 3.74 -8.71 12.58
C SER A 140 4.39 -7.35 12.87
N SER A 141 5.05 -7.23 14.02
CA SER A 141 5.95 -6.11 14.32
C SER A 141 7.37 -6.47 13.88
N TYR A 142 7.83 -5.87 12.78
CA TYR A 142 9.24 -5.89 12.42
C TYR A 142 9.85 -4.56 12.84
N THR A 143 11.09 -4.59 13.33
CA THR A 143 11.88 -3.36 13.46
C THR A 143 12.24 -2.93 12.03
N PRO A 144 11.77 -1.77 11.53
CA PRO A 144 12.14 -1.30 10.21
C PRO A 144 13.67 -1.22 10.13
N ILE A 145 14.26 -1.91 9.16
CA ILE A 145 15.68 -1.74 8.86
C ILE A 145 15.78 -0.45 8.06
N ALA A 146 16.56 0.50 8.55
CA ALA A 146 16.79 1.75 7.84
C ALA A 146 17.35 1.47 6.42
N PRO A 147 17.07 2.34 5.43
CA PRO A 147 17.57 2.16 4.07
C PRO A 147 19.10 2.10 4.02
N MET A 148 19.65 0.88 3.92
CA MET A 148 21.07 0.61 4.13
C MET A 148 21.95 1.29 3.07
N LEU A 149 21.47 1.40 1.84
CA LEU A 149 22.16 2.09 0.75
C LEU A 149 22.25 3.60 1.03
N ASP A 150 21.15 4.22 1.44
CA ASP A 150 21.08 5.65 1.77
C ASP A 150 22.01 5.99 2.94
N GLN A 151 22.08 5.13 3.95
CA GLN A 151 22.99 5.30 5.09
C GLN A 151 24.47 5.34 4.68
N ARG A 152 24.81 4.80 3.51
CA ARG A 152 26.16 4.86 2.93
C ARG A 152 26.28 5.86 1.77
N GLY A 153 25.23 6.63 1.48
CA GLY A 153 25.20 7.56 0.36
C GLY A 153 25.32 6.89 -1.01
N ILE A 154 24.91 5.63 -1.13
CA ILE A 154 24.96 4.86 -2.37
C ILE A 154 23.66 5.10 -3.13
N ALA A 155 23.72 5.91 -4.18
CA ALA A 155 22.60 6.22 -5.06
C ALA A 155 23.08 6.24 -6.52
N LEU A 156 23.39 5.06 -7.06
CA LEU A 156 23.90 4.94 -8.42
C LEU A 156 22.77 5.13 -9.44
N ASN A 157 23.01 5.93 -10.47
CA ASN A 157 22.09 6.04 -11.59
C ASN A 157 22.33 4.92 -12.62
N GLN A 158 21.36 4.68 -13.50
CA GLN A 158 21.47 3.67 -14.56
C GLN A 158 21.62 4.27 -15.97
N PHE A 159 21.65 5.60 -16.11
CA PHE A 159 21.49 6.30 -17.39
C PHE A 159 22.72 7.14 -17.71
N LEU A 160 23.10 7.17 -18.99
CA LEU A 160 24.12 8.06 -19.55
C LEU A 160 25.50 7.90 -18.88
N HIS A 161 26.24 6.89 -19.32
CA HIS A 161 27.64 6.67 -18.90
C HIS A 161 28.59 7.05 -20.05
N PRO A 162 29.24 8.23 -20.03
CA PRO A 162 30.10 8.71 -21.12
C PRO A 162 31.21 7.74 -21.53
N GLU A 163 31.78 7.04 -20.55
CA GLU A 163 32.81 6.01 -20.70
C GLU A 163 32.37 4.80 -21.53
N THR A 164 31.05 4.61 -21.71
CA THR A 164 30.45 3.56 -22.53
C THR A 164 29.68 4.12 -23.73
N GLY A 165 30.01 5.34 -24.17
CA GLY A 165 29.32 5.96 -25.31
C GLY A 165 27.90 6.42 -24.99
N ASN A 166 27.64 6.81 -23.73
CA ASN A 166 26.33 7.19 -23.20
C ASN A 166 25.29 6.06 -23.19
N CYS A 167 25.73 4.79 -23.19
CA CYS A 167 24.84 3.67 -22.97
C CYS A 167 24.32 3.67 -21.52
N ALA A 168 23.11 3.15 -21.33
CA ALA A 168 22.58 2.83 -20.00
C ALA A 168 23.25 1.55 -19.48
N THR A 169 23.50 1.46 -18.17
CA THR A 169 23.98 0.23 -17.52
C THR A 169 22.87 -0.81 -17.39
N GLY A 170 21.62 -0.36 -17.28
CA GLY A 170 20.45 -1.21 -17.06
C GLY A 170 20.21 -1.53 -15.58
N CYS A 171 18.96 -1.85 -15.25
CA CYS A 171 18.49 -2.00 -13.87
C CYS A 171 19.22 -3.13 -13.11
N ALA A 172 19.45 -4.28 -13.76
CA ALA A 172 20.10 -5.43 -13.13
C ALA A 172 21.55 -5.13 -12.74
N ALA A 173 22.33 -4.52 -13.65
CA ALA A 173 23.72 -4.16 -13.39
C ALA A 173 23.83 -3.07 -12.31
N THR A 174 22.99 -2.03 -12.38
CA THR A 174 22.96 -0.97 -11.36
C THR A 174 22.55 -1.51 -9.99
N ALA A 175 21.53 -2.37 -9.91
CA ALA A 175 21.12 -2.99 -8.64
C ALA A 175 22.25 -3.83 -8.03
N PHE A 176 22.90 -4.66 -8.84
CA PHE A 176 24.04 -5.47 -8.39
C PHE A 176 25.22 -4.61 -7.93
N LEU A 177 25.55 -3.54 -8.66
CA LEU A 177 26.64 -2.64 -8.32
C LEU A 177 26.37 -1.86 -7.02
N GLN A 178 25.13 -1.46 -6.75
CA GLN A 178 24.78 -0.84 -5.47
C GLN A 178 24.98 -1.80 -4.29
N ILE A 179 24.67 -3.09 -4.46
CA ILE A 179 24.94 -4.13 -3.46
C ILE A 179 26.44 -4.31 -3.25
N MET A 180 27.22 -4.40 -4.34
CA MET A 180 28.68 -4.48 -4.25
C MET A 180 29.29 -3.27 -3.53
N ALA A 181 28.85 -2.06 -3.88
CA ALA A 181 29.30 -0.82 -3.25
C ALA A 181 28.97 -0.80 -1.75
N TYR A 182 27.82 -1.33 -1.35
CA TYR A 182 27.43 -1.43 0.06
C TYR A 182 28.37 -2.34 0.85
N HIS A 183 28.69 -3.51 0.28
CA HIS A 183 29.57 -4.49 0.91
C HIS A 183 31.05 -4.22 0.74
N GLN A 184 31.43 -3.32 -0.19
CA GLN A 184 32.82 -3.07 -0.59
C GLN A 184 33.54 -4.39 -0.92
N TYR A 185 32.85 -5.27 -1.65
CA TYR A 185 33.32 -6.62 -1.96
C TYR A 185 32.88 -7.06 -3.37
N PRO A 186 33.76 -7.77 -4.11
CA PRO A 186 35.14 -8.11 -3.76
C PRO A 186 36.10 -6.93 -3.98
N ALA A 187 37.19 -6.88 -3.20
CA ALA A 187 38.25 -5.90 -3.42
C ALA A 187 38.96 -6.07 -4.78
N LYS A 188 38.91 -7.29 -5.33
CA LYS A 188 39.47 -7.63 -6.64
C LYS A 188 38.53 -8.60 -7.35
N GLY A 189 38.25 -8.34 -8.62
CA GLY A 189 37.46 -9.25 -9.44
C GLY A 189 38.19 -10.56 -9.77
N LYS A 190 37.50 -11.46 -10.48
CA LYS A 190 38.07 -12.75 -10.89
C LYS A 190 37.75 -13.05 -12.35
N GLY A 191 38.77 -13.47 -13.09
CA GLY A 191 38.65 -13.83 -14.50
C GLY A 191 38.28 -12.67 -15.41
N SER A 192 37.87 -12.99 -16.63
CA SER A 192 37.43 -12.04 -17.63
C SER A 192 36.25 -12.60 -18.40
N HIS A 193 35.46 -11.72 -18.99
CA HIS A 193 34.32 -12.11 -19.81
C HIS A 193 34.18 -11.20 -21.02
N CYS A 194 33.80 -11.78 -22.15
CA CYS A 194 33.49 -11.05 -23.36
C CYS A 194 32.20 -11.58 -23.98
N TYR A 195 31.41 -10.68 -24.56
CA TYR A 195 30.25 -11.04 -25.39
C TYR A 195 30.18 -10.13 -26.62
N ASN A 196 29.44 -10.58 -27.64
CA ASN A 196 29.26 -9.82 -28.87
C ASN A 196 27.88 -9.16 -28.89
N HIS A 197 27.84 -7.83 -29.02
CA HIS A 197 26.62 -7.08 -29.26
C HIS A 197 26.44 -6.86 -30.78
N PRO A 198 25.23 -7.06 -31.34
CA PRO A 198 25.01 -6.98 -32.79
C PRO A 198 25.29 -5.59 -33.39
N VAL A 199 25.25 -4.52 -32.58
CA VAL A 199 25.41 -3.13 -33.05
C VAL A 199 26.78 -2.54 -32.73
N ILE A 200 27.33 -2.80 -31.54
CA ILE A 200 28.54 -2.12 -31.05
C ILE A 200 29.76 -3.04 -30.96
N GLY A 201 29.63 -4.28 -31.45
CA GLY A 201 30.72 -5.24 -31.52
C GLY A 201 30.98 -5.96 -30.20
N GLN A 202 32.23 -6.42 -30.03
CA GLN A 202 32.63 -7.18 -28.85
C GLN A 202 32.85 -6.25 -27.65
N LEU A 203 32.26 -6.63 -26.51
CA LEU A 203 32.45 -5.97 -25.23
C LEU A 203 33.13 -6.95 -24.29
N CYS A 204 34.21 -6.49 -23.66
CA CYS A 204 35.04 -7.29 -22.76
C CYS A 204 35.22 -6.58 -21.42
N THR A 205 35.27 -7.36 -20.34
CA THR A 205 35.65 -6.90 -19.01
C THR A 205 36.71 -7.82 -18.44
N ASP A 206 37.80 -7.24 -17.93
CA ASP A 206 38.86 -7.95 -17.22
C ASP A 206 38.73 -7.67 -15.72
N MET A 207 38.01 -8.55 -15.05
CA MET A 207 37.77 -8.44 -13.61
C MET A 207 39.01 -8.84 -12.82
N GLU A 208 39.84 -9.74 -13.36
CA GLU A 208 41.09 -10.22 -12.75
C GLU A 208 42.13 -9.10 -12.59
N ASN A 209 42.03 -8.01 -13.34
CA ASN A 209 42.91 -6.86 -13.18
C ASN A 209 42.19 -5.59 -12.67
N SER A 210 40.93 -5.74 -12.23
CA SER A 210 40.11 -4.64 -11.69
C SER A 210 39.99 -4.71 -10.17
N TYR A 211 40.10 -3.53 -9.53
CA TYR A 211 39.90 -3.32 -8.09
C TYR A 211 38.71 -2.40 -7.86
N TYR A 212 37.92 -2.67 -6.83
CA TYR A 212 36.64 -1.99 -6.55
C TYR A 212 36.62 -1.40 -5.14
#